data_AF-A0A6C0I9U3-F1
#
_entry.id   AF-A0A6C0I9U3-F1
#
_cell.length_a   1.000
_cell.length_b   1.000
_cell.length_c   1.000
_cell.angle_alpha   90.00
_cell.angle_beta   90.00
_cell.angle_gamma   90.00
#
_symmetry.space_group_name_H-M   'P 1'
#
loop_
_entity.id
_entity.type
_entity.pdbx_description
1 polymer ?
#
loop_
_entity_poly.entity_id
_entity_poly.type
_entity_poly.pdbx_seq_one_letter_code
_entity_poly.pdbx_strand_id
1 'polypeptide(L)'
;MNGIYNARSINDIYKIFKANYNFNIADFRIKKVPVSIFDKFKDELLTSSNKYLNYKFAHNYMTTCKNCYHITYNIGSSDSIGSSDSAELNMYIMMRTKITKKMKAEVFKNLYRVYLVSKIYDISKSGNYKFNYYIIMNPKKRFMPTKKGELIDVININGGFTYINKNEIFIIRKEDYNKVIIHELLHHNVFIHRTHWDASNIRRLKAHFNICNDMLLIPNETLVETYACVLNTIFYSLETNTSLKENFRKDQEHSIQLTKRILERQNGKKWNEKTHSYCYIVFKTILYVYFNLFLKIYKYHNDTEITDFIIKYSHNIYKKINNLKHIKKVPKLNTNGLKQTIY
;
A
#
# COMPACT_ATOMS: atom_id res chain seq x y z
N MET A 1 19.75 -16.30 4.48
CA MET A 1 18.44 -15.59 4.53
C MET A 1 18.73 -14.12 4.83
N ASN A 2 18.21 -13.18 4.03
CA ASN A 2 18.53 -11.76 4.14
C ASN A 2 18.18 -11.21 5.55
N GLY A 3 19.05 -10.38 6.15
CA GLY A 3 18.94 -9.97 7.56
C GLY A 3 17.62 -9.27 7.92
N ILE A 4 16.93 -8.72 6.92
CA ILE A 4 15.62 -8.09 7.07
C ILE A 4 14.56 -9.03 7.66
N TYR A 5 14.60 -10.32 7.33
CA TYR A 5 13.60 -11.29 7.77
C TYR A 5 13.77 -11.72 9.24
N ASN A 6 14.91 -11.35 9.84
CA ASN A 6 15.20 -11.58 11.26
C ASN A 6 14.89 -10.34 12.13
N ALA A 7 14.42 -9.24 11.54
CA ALA A 7 14.08 -8.03 12.26
C ALA A 7 12.99 -8.30 13.31
N ARG A 8 13.22 -7.88 14.57
CA ARG A 8 12.29 -8.07 15.69
C ARG A 8 11.60 -6.78 16.12
N SER A 9 11.98 -5.66 15.51
CA SER A 9 11.40 -4.35 15.77
C SER A 9 11.42 -3.44 14.54
N ILE A 10 10.58 -2.41 14.57
CA ILE A 10 10.60 -1.29 13.61
C ILE A 10 12.01 -0.66 13.55
N ASN A 11 12.72 -0.57 14.66
CA ASN A 11 14.06 0.02 14.71
C ASN A 11 15.08 -0.82 13.94
N ASP A 12 14.95 -2.15 13.95
CA ASP A 12 15.84 -3.03 13.18
C ASP A 12 15.63 -2.81 11.68
N ILE A 13 14.37 -2.80 11.23
CA ILE A 13 14.01 -2.48 9.84
C ILE A 13 14.54 -1.09 9.46
N TYR A 14 14.30 -0.09 10.30
CA TYR A 14 14.77 1.27 10.04
C TYR A 14 16.29 1.35 9.92
N LYS A 15 17.06 0.67 10.78
CA LYS A 15 18.53 0.65 10.69
C LYS A 15 19.01 0.05 9.38
N ILE A 16 18.39 -1.05 8.94
CA ILE A 16 18.72 -1.70 7.66
C ILE A 16 18.45 -0.74 6.49
N PHE A 17 17.26 -0.12 6.46
CA PHE A 17 16.92 0.84 5.41
C PHE A 17 17.82 2.08 5.45
N LYS A 18 18.08 2.66 6.63
CA LYS A 18 18.96 3.81 6.81
C LYS A 18 20.36 3.53 6.30
N ALA A 19 20.93 2.37 6.61
CA ALA A 19 22.28 1.99 6.19
C ALA A 19 22.40 1.82 4.66
N ASN A 20 21.30 1.54 3.97
CA ASN A 20 21.29 1.33 2.51
C ASN A 20 20.65 2.49 1.74
N TYR A 21 20.19 3.55 2.42
CA TYR A 21 19.52 4.68 1.79
C TYR A 21 20.54 5.68 1.25
N ASN A 22 20.74 5.65 -0.07
CA ASN A 22 21.64 6.51 -0.83
C ASN A 22 20.94 7.05 -2.09
N PHE A 23 19.91 7.87 -1.89
CA PHE A 23 19.16 8.47 -3.00
C PHE A 23 19.98 9.58 -3.67
N ASN A 24 20.22 9.45 -4.98
CA ASN A 24 20.80 10.51 -5.79
C ASN A 24 19.93 10.79 -7.02
N ILE A 25 19.56 12.05 -7.22
CA ILE A 25 18.69 12.47 -8.32
C ILE A 25 19.34 12.28 -9.70
N ALA A 26 20.68 12.25 -9.76
CA ALA A 26 21.45 12.10 -10.99
C ALA A 26 21.30 10.70 -11.62
N ASP A 27 20.93 9.70 -10.82
CA ASP A 27 20.80 8.30 -11.25
C ASP A 27 19.51 8.06 -12.07
N PHE A 28 18.68 9.09 -12.23
CA PHE A 28 17.36 9.00 -12.84
C PHE A 28 17.30 9.72 -14.17
N ARG A 29 16.66 9.07 -15.16
CA ARG A 29 16.34 9.68 -16.44
C ARG A 29 14.83 9.80 -16.58
N ILE A 30 14.39 10.83 -17.30
CA ILE A 30 12.98 11.03 -17.64
C ILE A 30 12.86 11.46 -19.09
N LYS A 31 11.96 10.82 -19.83
CA LYS A 31 11.61 11.21 -21.20
C LYS A 31 10.10 11.23 -21.38
N LYS A 32 9.61 12.11 -22.26
CA LYS A 32 8.22 12.09 -22.70
C LYS A 32 8.03 10.91 -23.66
N VAL A 33 6.91 10.21 -23.55
CA VAL A 33 6.57 9.04 -24.37
C VAL A 33 5.11 9.11 -24.84
N PRO A 34 4.71 8.35 -25.87
CA PRO A 34 3.32 8.29 -26.31
C PRO A 34 2.37 7.79 -25.21
N VAL A 35 1.13 8.29 -25.23
CA VAL A 35 0.08 7.84 -24.30
C VAL A 35 -0.39 6.41 -24.55
N SER A 36 -0.18 5.89 -25.77
CA SER A 36 -0.55 4.52 -26.17
C SER A 36 0.16 3.42 -25.37
N ILE A 37 1.26 3.75 -24.68
CA ILE A 37 1.90 2.84 -23.70
C ILE A 37 0.91 2.35 -22.63
N PHE A 38 -0.16 3.09 -22.37
CA PHE A 38 -1.19 2.76 -21.39
C PHE A 38 -2.42 2.07 -21.99
N ASP A 39 -2.45 1.72 -23.29
CA ASP A 39 -3.65 1.15 -23.93
C ASP A 39 -4.08 -0.17 -23.26
N LYS A 40 -3.13 -1.08 -22.98
CA LYS A 40 -3.41 -2.30 -22.21
C LYS A 40 -4.01 -2.02 -20.83
N PHE A 41 -3.46 -1.03 -20.11
CA PHE A 41 -3.98 -0.67 -18.78
C PHE A 41 -5.38 -0.07 -18.88
N LYS A 42 -5.65 0.74 -19.92
CA LYS A 42 -6.97 1.29 -20.20
C LYS A 42 -8.00 0.17 -20.43
N ASP A 43 -7.64 -0.83 -21.23
CA ASP A 43 -8.50 -1.98 -21.53
C ASP A 43 -8.75 -2.85 -20.30
N GLU A 44 -7.74 -3.06 -19.46
CA GLU A 44 -7.88 -3.78 -18.18
C GLU A 44 -8.85 -3.06 -17.23
N LEU A 45 -8.78 -1.73 -17.11
CA LEU A 45 -9.71 -0.95 -16.29
C LEU A 45 -11.14 -1.01 -16.84
N LEU A 46 -11.32 -0.92 -18.15
CA LEU A 46 -12.63 -0.99 -18.79
C LEU A 46 -13.26 -2.37 -18.60
N THR A 47 -12.50 -3.43 -18.88
CA THR A 47 -12.92 -4.83 -18.71
C THR A 47 -13.28 -5.13 -17.26
N SER A 48 -12.48 -4.66 -16.30
CA SER A 48 -12.75 -4.84 -14.87
C SER A 48 -14.00 -4.08 -14.42
N SER A 49 -14.23 -2.88 -14.96
CA SER A 49 -15.40 -2.05 -14.65
C SER A 49 -16.73 -2.67 -15.08
N ASN A 50 -16.71 -3.54 -16.08
CA ASN A 50 -17.87 -4.30 -16.53
C ASN A 50 -18.11 -5.57 -15.70
N LYS A 51 -17.29 -5.81 -14.68
CA LYS A 51 -17.38 -6.95 -13.75
C LYS A 51 -17.70 -6.46 -12.33
N TYR A 52 -17.19 -7.16 -11.31
CA TYR A 52 -17.48 -6.93 -9.90
C TYR A 52 -16.96 -5.58 -9.35
N LEU A 53 -15.83 -5.08 -9.88
CA LEU A 53 -15.12 -3.90 -9.36
C LEU A 53 -15.22 -2.71 -10.32
N ASN A 54 -15.74 -1.57 -9.86
CA ASN A 54 -15.99 -0.42 -10.75
C ASN A 54 -14.79 0.55 -10.84
N TYR A 55 -13.97 0.39 -11.88
CA TYR A 55 -12.83 1.26 -12.19
C TYR A 55 -13.16 2.39 -13.18
N LYS A 56 -14.44 2.66 -13.51
CA LYS A 56 -14.84 3.64 -14.52
C LYS A 56 -14.29 5.04 -14.24
N PHE A 57 -14.16 5.42 -12.97
CA PHE A 57 -13.58 6.70 -12.57
C PHE A 57 -12.09 6.85 -12.93
N ALA A 58 -11.34 5.74 -12.92
CA ALA A 58 -9.93 5.69 -13.29
C ALA A 58 -9.79 5.72 -14.81
N HIS A 59 -10.58 4.89 -15.51
CA HIS A 59 -10.67 4.90 -16.97
C HIS A 59 -11.00 6.29 -17.53
N ASN A 60 -12.06 6.94 -17.00
CA ASN A 60 -12.46 8.28 -17.42
C ASN A 60 -11.39 9.35 -17.14
N TYR A 61 -10.55 9.16 -16.12
CA TYR A 61 -9.43 10.06 -15.90
C TYR A 61 -8.35 9.85 -16.98
N MET A 62 -8.02 8.61 -17.34
CA MET A 62 -7.02 8.31 -18.35
C MET A 62 -7.34 8.92 -19.71
N THR A 63 -8.61 8.90 -20.15
CA THR A 63 -9.02 9.47 -21.44
C THR A 63 -8.79 10.97 -21.57
N THR A 64 -8.60 11.65 -20.43
CA THR A 64 -8.34 13.10 -20.38
C THR A 64 -6.85 13.44 -20.24
N CYS A 65 -5.98 12.44 -20.08
CA CYS A 65 -4.54 12.64 -19.96
C CYS A 65 -3.88 12.84 -21.32
N LYS A 66 -2.98 13.81 -21.42
CA LYS A 66 -2.25 14.15 -22.65
C LYS A 66 -0.72 14.08 -22.48
N ASN A 67 -0.25 13.83 -21.26
CA ASN A 67 1.17 13.77 -20.94
C ASN A 67 1.48 12.39 -20.36
N CYS A 68 2.48 11.74 -20.94
CA CYS A 68 3.03 10.48 -20.46
C CYS A 68 4.56 10.59 -20.40
N TYR A 69 5.13 10.09 -19.30
CA TYR A 69 6.56 10.13 -19.06
C TYR A 69 7.06 8.74 -18.69
N HIS A 70 8.22 8.35 -19.21
CA HIS A 70 8.97 7.17 -18.79
C HIS A 70 10.14 7.63 -17.93
N ILE A 71 10.19 7.11 -16.71
CA ILE A 71 11.27 7.31 -15.76
C ILE A 71 12.03 5.99 -15.64
N THR A 72 13.36 6.07 -15.73
CA THR A 72 14.27 4.97 -15.42
C THR A 72 15.16 5.34 -14.26
N TYR A 73 15.48 4.34 -13.44
CA TYR A 73 16.54 4.40 -12.44
C TYR A 73 17.69 3.52 -12.93
N ASN A 74 18.84 4.13 -13.18
CA ASN A 74 20.03 3.41 -13.60
C ASN A 74 20.78 2.94 -12.36
N ILE A 75 20.88 1.63 -12.18
CA ILE A 75 21.82 1.07 -11.20
C ILE A 75 23.20 1.20 -11.84
N GLY A 76 23.92 2.29 -11.52
CA GLY A 76 25.30 2.43 -11.92
C GLY A 76 26.13 1.28 -11.33
N SER A 77 26.65 0.42 -12.20
CA SER A 77 27.82 -0.40 -11.89
C SER A 77 28.99 0.55 -11.74
N SER A 78 29.29 0.96 -10.50
CA SER A 78 30.51 1.73 -10.21
C SER A 78 31.78 0.95 -10.58
N ASP A 79 31.71 -0.37 -10.78
CA ASP A 79 32.91 -1.21 -10.89
C ASP A 79 32.90 -2.25 -12.02
N SER A 80 32.14 -2.07 -13.10
CA SER A 80 32.30 -2.93 -14.29
C SER A 80 31.89 -2.27 -15.60
N ILE A 81 32.90 -1.81 -16.33
CA ILE A 81 32.81 -1.54 -17.76
C ILE A 81 32.48 -2.88 -18.44
N GLY A 82 31.28 -3.01 -19.00
CA GLY A 82 30.96 -4.09 -19.94
C GLY A 82 29.81 -5.04 -19.60
N SER A 83 29.12 -4.91 -18.46
CA SER A 83 27.90 -5.71 -18.23
C SER A 83 26.66 -4.97 -18.75
N SER A 84 25.92 -5.62 -19.65
CA SER A 84 24.62 -5.17 -20.18
C SER A 84 23.47 -5.44 -19.19
N ASP A 85 23.79 -5.78 -17.95
CA ASP A 85 22.89 -6.28 -16.90
C ASP A 85 22.53 -5.21 -15.85
N SER A 86 22.57 -3.92 -16.20
CA SER A 86 22.02 -2.91 -15.29
C SER A 86 20.50 -3.14 -15.15
N ALA A 87 20.09 -3.56 -13.95
CA ALA A 87 18.68 -3.80 -13.65
C ALA A 87 17.94 -2.44 -13.60
N GLU A 88 17.43 -2.03 -14.75
CA GLU A 88 16.60 -0.83 -14.86
C GLU A 88 15.19 -1.10 -14.30
N LEU A 89 14.79 -0.35 -13.27
CA LEU A 89 13.38 -0.27 -12.87
C LEU A 89 12.68 0.82 -13.69
N ASN A 90 11.50 0.47 -14.21
CA ASN A 90 10.74 1.33 -15.11
C ASN A 90 9.48 1.85 -14.44
N MET A 91 9.25 3.16 -14.56
CA MET A 91 8.01 3.80 -14.14
C MET A 91 7.46 4.68 -15.25
N TYR A 92 6.23 4.37 -15.68
CA TYR A 92 5.46 5.15 -16.62
C TYR A 92 4.40 5.93 -15.86
N ILE A 93 4.30 7.24 -16.13
CA ILE A 93 3.34 8.12 -15.46
C ILE A 93 2.53 8.89 -16.47
N MET A 94 1.21 8.73 -16.37
CA MET A 94 0.22 9.43 -17.17
C MET A 94 -0.50 10.50 -16.32
N MET A 95 -0.63 11.70 -16.90
CA MET A 95 -1.24 12.86 -16.23
C MET A 95 -1.86 13.86 -17.21
N ARG A 96 -2.81 14.67 -16.70
CA ARG A 96 -3.43 15.77 -17.46
C ARG A 96 -2.45 16.92 -17.70
N THR A 97 -1.72 17.32 -16.67
CA THR A 97 -0.79 18.46 -16.68
C THR A 97 0.63 18.02 -17.04
N LYS A 98 1.50 18.96 -17.42
CA LYS A 98 2.93 18.67 -17.56
C LYS A 98 3.54 18.34 -16.18
N ILE A 99 4.57 17.51 -16.15
CA ILE A 99 5.31 17.21 -14.93
C ILE A 99 6.09 18.44 -14.46
N THR A 100 5.96 18.81 -13.18
CA THR A 100 6.72 19.90 -12.57
C THR A 100 8.03 19.40 -11.97
N LYS A 101 8.98 20.30 -11.67
CA LYS A 101 10.24 19.93 -10.98
C LYS A 101 9.98 19.22 -9.64
N LYS A 102 9.02 19.72 -8.85
CA LYS A 102 8.61 19.10 -7.58
C LYS A 102 8.04 17.69 -7.79
N MET A 103 7.14 17.53 -8.77
CA MET A 103 6.57 16.22 -9.09
C MET A 103 7.65 15.24 -9.57
N LYS A 104 8.61 15.71 -10.38
CA LYS A 104 9.73 14.90 -10.85
C LYS A 104 10.57 14.37 -9.68
N ALA A 105 10.94 15.23 -8.73
CA ALA A 105 11.70 14.82 -7.55
C ALA A 105 10.95 13.76 -6.71
N GLU A 106 9.65 13.95 -6.49
CA GLU A 106 8.82 12.99 -5.74
C GLU A 106 8.70 11.65 -6.47
N VAL A 107 8.55 11.67 -7.79
CA VAL A 107 8.51 10.45 -8.60
C VAL A 107 9.83 9.67 -8.52
N PHE A 108 10.96 10.37 -8.58
CA PHE A 108 12.28 9.74 -8.49
C PHE A 108 12.50 9.09 -7.12
N LYS A 109 12.14 9.77 -6.03
CA LYS A 109 12.15 9.18 -4.69
C LYS A 109 11.29 7.91 -4.64
N ASN A 110 10.09 7.95 -5.19
CA ASN A 110 9.18 6.80 -5.18
C ASN A 110 9.71 5.60 -5.97
N LEU A 111 10.35 5.83 -7.11
CA LEU A 111 11.04 4.76 -7.86
C LEU A 111 12.25 4.21 -7.06
N TYR A 112 12.99 5.08 -6.36
CA TYR A 112 14.07 4.66 -5.46
C TYR A 112 13.56 3.80 -4.29
N ARG A 113 12.44 4.18 -3.68
CA ARG A 113 11.80 3.40 -2.60
C ARG A 113 11.51 1.97 -3.06
N VAL A 114 10.91 1.83 -4.23
CA VAL A 114 10.63 0.54 -4.86
C VAL A 114 11.91 -0.26 -5.08
N TYR A 115 12.94 0.36 -5.67
CA TYR A 115 14.26 -0.25 -5.84
C TYR A 115 14.82 -0.79 -4.53
N LEU A 116 14.88 0.07 -3.51
CA LEU A 116 15.50 -0.27 -2.25
C LEU A 116 14.73 -1.37 -1.51
N VAL A 117 13.39 -1.32 -1.55
CA VAL A 117 12.54 -2.40 -1.00
C VAL A 117 12.78 -3.71 -1.75
N SER A 118 12.79 -3.69 -3.08
CA SER A 118 13.05 -4.89 -3.89
C SER A 118 14.43 -5.48 -3.56
N LYS A 119 15.48 -4.65 -3.44
CA LYS A 119 16.82 -5.09 -3.06
C LYS A 119 16.88 -5.65 -1.63
N ILE A 120 16.38 -4.93 -0.63
CA ILE A 120 16.46 -5.34 0.78
C ILE A 120 15.65 -6.60 1.06
N TYR A 121 14.48 -6.74 0.43
CA TYR A 121 13.64 -7.92 0.61
C TYR A 121 13.91 -9.03 -0.41
N ASP A 122 14.88 -8.85 -1.30
CA ASP A 122 15.17 -9.80 -2.38
C ASP A 122 13.90 -10.15 -3.20
N ILE A 123 13.11 -9.12 -3.52
CA ILE A 123 11.93 -9.26 -4.37
C ILE A 123 12.43 -9.24 -5.81
N SER A 124 12.80 -10.41 -6.29
CA SER A 124 13.07 -10.70 -7.69
C SER A 124 12.23 -11.92 -8.10
N LYS A 125 11.80 -11.95 -9.37
CA LYS A 125 11.34 -13.21 -9.95
C LYS A 125 12.52 -13.90 -10.60
N SER A 126 12.54 -15.23 -10.51
CA SER A 126 13.47 -16.09 -11.22
C SER A 126 13.58 -15.66 -12.68
N GLY A 127 14.78 -15.22 -13.09
CA GLY A 127 15.11 -14.77 -14.44
C GLY A 127 14.86 -13.28 -14.68
N ASN A 128 15.81 -12.40 -14.36
CA ASN A 128 15.97 -11.00 -14.86
C ASN A 128 14.71 -10.11 -15.02
N TYR A 129 13.57 -10.44 -14.38
CA TYR A 129 12.31 -9.76 -14.63
C TYR A 129 12.28 -8.38 -13.97
N LYS A 130 12.24 -7.33 -14.81
CA LYS A 130 12.10 -5.93 -14.42
C LYS A 130 10.62 -5.61 -14.14
N PHE A 131 10.30 -5.07 -12.97
CA PHE A 131 8.95 -4.57 -12.69
C PHE A 131 8.69 -3.27 -13.46
N ASN A 132 7.53 -3.22 -14.12
CA ASN A 132 7.06 -2.03 -14.84
C ASN A 132 5.87 -1.43 -14.10
N TYR A 133 6.04 -0.19 -13.65
CA TYR A 133 5.00 0.57 -12.96
C TYR A 133 4.23 1.43 -13.96
N TYR A 134 2.91 1.33 -13.97
CA TYR A 134 2.00 2.16 -14.75
C TYR A 134 1.13 2.97 -13.81
N ILE A 135 1.40 4.27 -13.73
CA ILE A 135 0.78 5.17 -12.76
C ILE A 135 -0.08 6.20 -13.48
N ILE A 136 -1.35 6.29 -13.10
CA ILE A 136 -2.22 7.41 -13.48
C ILE A 136 -2.36 8.34 -12.28
N MET A 137 -1.99 9.61 -12.44
CA MET A 137 -2.02 10.59 -11.35
C MET A 137 -3.43 11.16 -11.10
N ASN A 138 -4.43 10.29 -11.01
CA ASN A 138 -5.82 10.66 -10.77
C ASN A 138 -5.95 11.39 -9.41
N PRO A 139 -6.40 12.66 -9.39
CA PRO A 139 -6.45 13.46 -8.16
C PRO A 139 -7.62 13.09 -7.25
N LYS A 140 -8.54 12.22 -7.69
CA LYS A 140 -9.73 11.84 -6.94
C LYS A 140 -9.35 11.27 -5.56
N LYS A 141 -9.96 11.81 -4.51
CA LYS A 141 -9.71 11.45 -3.11
C LYS A 141 -10.61 10.30 -2.66
N ARG A 142 -10.15 9.57 -1.65
CA ARG A 142 -10.87 8.47 -0.99
C ARG A 142 -11.89 9.01 0.01
N PHE A 143 -13.13 8.57 -0.11
CA PHE A 143 -14.20 8.91 0.84
C PHE A 143 -15.09 7.70 1.09
N MET A 144 -15.60 7.61 2.32
CA MET A 144 -16.71 6.72 2.66
C MET A 144 -17.91 7.00 1.73
N PRO A 145 -18.68 5.97 1.32
CA PRO A 145 -19.92 6.21 0.58
C PRO A 145 -20.89 7.06 1.40
N THR A 146 -21.52 8.05 0.77
CA THR A 146 -22.38 9.02 1.46
C THR A 146 -23.79 8.50 1.68
N LYS A 147 -24.30 7.64 0.78
CA LYS A 147 -25.64 7.06 0.94
C LYS A 147 -25.61 5.88 1.91
N LYS A 148 -26.64 5.81 2.74
CA LYS A 148 -26.88 4.69 3.65
C LYS A 148 -27.09 3.42 2.83
N GLY A 149 -26.42 2.34 3.20
CA GLY A 149 -26.53 1.04 2.51
C GLY A 149 -25.59 0.85 1.31
N GLU A 150 -24.94 1.90 0.80
CA GLU A 150 -23.91 1.73 -0.25
C GLU A 150 -22.70 0.97 0.31
N LEU A 151 -22.22 -0.03 -0.45
CA LEU A 151 -21.02 -0.78 -0.09
C LEU A 151 -19.76 0.01 -0.43
N ILE A 152 -18.67 -0.24 0.30
CA ILE A 152 -17.36 0.29 -0.06
C ILE A 152 -16.86 -0.44 -1.31
N ASP A 153 -16.59 0.33 -2.36
CA ASP A 153 -16.10 -0.12 -3.67
C ASP A 153 -14.71 0.49 -3.97
N VAL A 154 -14.10 0.12 -5.09
CA VAL A 154 -12.77 0.57 -5.54
C VAL A 154 -12.63 2.08 -5.55
N ILE A 155 -13.69 2.78 -5.95
CA ILE A 155 -13.73 4.25 -5.98
C ILE A 155 -13.50 4.87 -4.60
N ASN A 156 -13.80 4.15 -3.53
CA ASN A 156 -13.70 4.61 -2.15
C ASN A 156 -12.32 4.32 -1.54
N ILE A 157 -11.67 3.20 -1.89
CA ILE A 157 -10.51 2.71 -1.13
C ILE A 157 -9.28 2.31 -1.98
N ASN A 158 -9.44 1.61 -3.10
CA ASN A 158 -8.31 1.03 -3.84
C ASN A 158 -7.39 2.07 -4.46
N GLY A 159 -6.08 1.92 -4.28
CA GLY A 159 -5.06 2.80 -4.86
C GLY A 159 -4.36 2.24 -6.09
N GLY A 160 -4.36 0.92 -6.24
CA GLY A 160 -3.64 0.18 -7.28
C GLY A 160 -4.11 -1.27 -7.34
N PHE A 161 -3.46 -2.05 -8.20
CA PHE A 161 -3.54 -3.50 -8.25
C PHE A 161 -2.33 -4.07 -8.98
N THR A 162 -2.03 -5.34 -8.76
CA THR A 162 -1.06 -6.12 -9.52
C THR A 162 -1.57 -7.55 -9.72
N TYR A 163 -1.00 -8.24 -10.70
CA TYR A 163 -1.17 -9.67 -10.85
C TYR A 163 0.13 -10.35 -10.43
N ILE A 164 0.09 -11.19 -9.40
CA ILE A 164 1.28 -11.80 -8.76
C ILE A 164 2.16 -12.53 -9.78
N ASN A 165 1.58 -13.09 -10.84
CA ASN A 165 2.32 -13.81 -11.90
C ASN A 165 2.78 -12.91 -13.05
N LYS A 166 2.44 -11.62 -13.07
CA LYS A 166 2.91 -10.63 -14.05
C LYS A 166 3.93 -9.68 -13.45
N ASN A 167 4.50 -8.82 -14.28
CA ASN A 167 5.58 -7.90 -13.91
C ASN A 167 5.08 -6.45 -13.88
N GLU A 168 3.78 -6.29 -14.06
CA GLU A 168 3.11 -5.01 -14.27
C GLU A 168 2.40 -4.63 -12.96
N ILE A 169 2.68 -3.42 -12.51
CA ILE A 169 2.09 -2.85 -11.31
C ILE A 169 1.32 -1.61 -11.71
N PHE A 170 0.04 -1.56 -11.35
CA PHE A 170 -0.88 -0.54 -11.77
C PHE A 170 -1.29 0.35 -10.59
N ILE A 171 -1.13 1.66 -10.73
CA ILE A 171 -1.48 2.63 -9.70
C ILE A 171 -2.51 3.59 -10.28
N ILE A 172 -3.68 3.67 -9.64
CA ILE A 172 -4.85 4.36 -10.20
C ILE A 172 -5.18 5.70 -9.54
N ARG A 173 -4.44 6.10 -8.51
CA ARG A 173 -4.75 7.29 -7.72
C ARG A 173 -3.48 7.97 -7.18
N LYS A 174 -3.45 9.31 -7.22
CA LYS A 174 -2.36 10.13 -6.65
C LYS A 174 -2.32 10.09 -5.12
N GLU A 175 -3.48 10.03 -4.46
CA GLU A 175 -3.52 9.98 -2.99
C GLU A 175 -2.91 8.65 -2.48
N ASP A 176 -1.99 8.75 -1.52
CA ASP A 176 -1.23 7.65 -0.92
C ASP A 176 -0.39 6.82 -1.90
N TYR A 177 -0.17 7.31 -3.13
CA TYR A 177 0.48 6.51 -4.18
C TYR A 177 1.88 6.03 -3.77
N ASN A 178 2.59 6.82 -2.96
CA ASN A 178 3.89 6.52 -2.37
C ASN A 178 3.88 5.26 -1.48
N LYS A 179 2.78 5.02 -0.75
CA LYS A 179 2.56 3.77 0.00
C LYS A 179 2.08 2.66 -0.94
N VAL A 180 1.19 2.98 -1.88
CA VAL A 180 0.57 2.00 -2.77
C VAL A 180 1.60 1.33 -3.67
N ILE A 181 2.57 2.05 -4.25
CA ILE A 181 3.62 1.42 -5.08
C ILE A 181 4.42 0.35 -4.31
N ILE A 182 4.63 0.56 -3.01
CA ILE A 182 5.31 -0.40 -2.13
C ILE A 182 4.37 -1.57 -1.84
N HIS A 183 3.10 -1.30 -1.53
CA HIS A 183 2.07 -2.32 -1.34
C HIS A 183 2.00 -3.29 -2.52
N GLU A 184 1.88 -2.77 -3.74
CA GLU A 184 1.79 -3.61 -4.94
C GLU A 184 3.08 -4.41 -5.18
N LEU A 185 4.26 -3.83 -4.88
CA LEU A 185 5.53 -4.57 -4.94
C LEU A 185 5.56 -5.72 -3.94
N LEU A 186 5.09 -5.48 -2.71
CA LEU A 186 5.11 -6.48 -1.64
C LEU A 186 4.22 -7.69 -1.92
N HIS A 187 3.24 -7.58 -2.83
CA HIS A 187 2.52 -8.76 -3.30
C HIS A 187 3.41 -9.76 -4.08
N HIS A 188 4.58 -9.35 -4.55
CA HIS A 188 5.56 -10.22 -5.20
C HIS A 188 6.59 -10.80 -4.23
N ASN A 189 6.49 -10.49 -2.94
CA ASN A 189 7.36 -11.04 -1.91
C ASN A 189 6.81 -12.38 -1.39
N VAL A 190 7.52 -13.48 -1.61
CA VAL A 190 7.05 -14.84 -1.24
C VAL A 190 6.91 -15.08 0.27
N PHE A 191 7.54 -14.26 1.10
CA PHE A 191 7.46 -14.36 2.56
C PHE A 191 6.31 -13.52 3.14
N ILE A 192 6.09 -12.33 2.58
CA ILE A 192 5.05 -11.39 3.03
C ILE A 192 3.70 -11.71 2.38
N HIS A 193 3.68 -11.95 1.06
CA HIS A 193 2.49 -12.31 0.33
C HIS A 193 2.16 -13.78 0.55
N ARG A 194 0.98 -14.02 1.14
CA ARG A 194 0.42 -15.34 1.36
C ARG A 194 -0.82 -15.55 0.52
N THR A 195 -0.77 -16.55 -0.36
CA THR A 195 -1.86 -16.88 -1.29
C THR A 195 -3.02 -17.63 -0.62
N HIS A 196 -2.76 -18.40 0.43
CA HIS A 196 -3.76 -19.28 1.05
C HIS A 196 -3.89 -19.04 2.56
N TRP A 197 -5.05 -18.57 3.01
CA TRP A 197 -5.40 -18.49 4.43
C TRP A 197 -6.34 -19.63 4.78
N ASP A 198 -6.13 -20.31 5.91
CA ASP A 198 -6.94 -21.45 6.30
C ASP A 198 -8.42 -21.05 6.46
N ALA A 199 -9.32 -21.86 5.91
CA ALA A 199 -10.75 -21.56 5.90
C ALA A 199 -11.35 -21.47 7.32
N SER A 200 -10.84 -22.25 8.28
CA SER A 200 -11.24 -22.15 9.68
C SER A 200 -10.83 -20.81 10.28
N ASN A 201 -9.63 -20.32 9.98
CA ASN A 201 -9.17 -19.00 10.41
C ASN A 201 -10.00 -17.87 9.80
N ILE A 202 -10.39 -17.98 8.52
CA ILE A 202 -11.34 -17.03 7.90
C ILE A 202 -12.67 -17.01 8.64
N ARG A 203 -13.24 -18.18 8.96
CA ARG A 203 -14.50 -18.27 9.73
C ARG A 203 -14.37 -17.63 11.11
N ARG A 204 -13.26 -17.87 11.81
CA ARG A 204 -12.97 -17.28 13.13
C ARG A 204 -12.91 -15.75 13.06
N LEU A 205 -12.20 -15.19 12.07
CA LEU A 205 -12.16 -13.75 11.84
C LEU A 205 -13.55 -13.18 11.52
N LYS A 206 -14.30 -13.82 10.62
CA LYS A 206 -15.64 -13.35 10.26
C LYS A 206 -16.59 -13.36 11.47
N ALA A 207 -16.55 -14.40 12.28
CA ALA A 207 -17.34 -14.50 13.50
C ALA A 207 -16.97 -13.42 14.52
N HIS A 208 -15.67 -13.28 14.85
CA HIS A 208 -15.19 -12.34 15.86
C HIS A 208 -15.48 -10.87 15.50
N PHE A 209 -15.34 -10.53 14.22
CA PHE A 209 -15.52 -9.14 13.74
C PHE A 209 -16.91 -8.87 13.17
N ASN A 210 -17.84 -9.82 13.28
CA ASN A 210 -19.20 -9.72 12.73
C ASN A 210 -19.20 -9.32 11.25
N ILE A 211 -18.50 -10.08 10.40
CA ILE A 211 -18.42 -9.88 8.95
C ILE A 211 -19.38 -10.87 8.27
N CYS A 212 -20.03 -10.46 7.17
CA CYS A 212 -20.88 -11.32 6.37
C CYS A 212 -20.14 -12.60 5.92
N ASN A 213 -20.81 -13.75 6.07
CA ASN A 213 -20.22 -15.05 5.72
C ASN A 213 -19.89 -15.16 4.23
N ASP A 214 -20.70 -14.54 3.36
CA ASP A 214 -20.55 -14.61 1.91
C ASP A 214 -19.59 -13.55 1.35
N MET A 215 -19.13 -12.61 2.19
CA MET A 215 -18.14 -11.62 1.78
C MET A 215 -16.78 -12.29 1.58
N LEU A 216 -16.11 -12.03 0.45
CA LEU A 216 -14.73 -12.46 0.26
C LEU A 216 -13.81 -11.66 1.20
N LEU A 217 -13.19 -12.36 2.15
CA LEU A 217 -12.22 -11.80 3.08
C LEU A 217 -10.83 -12.31 2.71
N ILE A 218 -9.89 -11.41 2.45
CA ILE A 218 -8.51 -11.74 2.08
C ILE A 218 -7.56 -11.17 3.13
N PRO A 219 -7.31 -11.86 4.26
CA PRO A 219 -6.46 -11.33 5.32
C PRO A 219 -5.01 -11.08 4.89
N ASN A 220 -4.54 -11.68 3.80
CA ASN A 220 -3.24 -11.36 3.20
C ASN A 220 -3.06 -9.86 2.94
N GLU A 221 -4.11 -9.17 2.50
CA GLU A 221 -4.11 -7.71 2.31
C GLU A 221 -3.70 -6.96 3.59
N THR A 222 -3.98 -7.53 4.76
CA THR A 222 -3.58 -6.98 6.06
C THR A 222 -2.05 -6.95 6.21
N LEU A 223 -1.37 -8.04 5.85
CA LEU A 223 0.08 -8.17 5.98
C LEU A 223 0.77 -7.18 5.04
N VAL A 224 0.40 -7.23 3.77
CA VAL A 224 0.93 -6.37 2.71
C VAL A 224 0.71 -4.89 3.05
N GLU A 225 -0.50 -4.52 3.47
CA GLU A 225 -0.80 -3.13 3.86
C GLU A 225 -0.04 -2.69 5.10
N THR A 226 0.14 -3.58 6.09
CA THR A 226 0.89 -3.25 7.32
C THR A 226 2.35 -2.96 6.99
N TYR A 227 3.02 -3.84 6.23
CA TYR A 227 4.41 -3.62 5.81
C TYR A 227 4.54 -2.37 4.92
N ALA A 228 3.59 -2.13 4.01
CA ALA A 228 3.60 -0.92 3.18
C ALA A 228 3.49 0.37 4.02
N CYS A 229 2.65 0.40 5.04
CA CYS A 229 2.57 1.52 5.99
C CYS A 229 3.87 1.71 6.78
N VAL A 230 4.44 0.63 7.32
CA VAL A 230 5.72 0.65 8.06
C VAL A 230 6.84 1.23 7.19
N LEU A 231 6.98 0.73 5.96
CA LEU A 231 8.01 1.17 5.03
C LEU A 231 7.79 2.62 4.57
N ASN A 232 6.54 3.02 4.28
CA ASN A 232 6.24 4.41 3.92
C ASN A 232 6.65 5.39 5.03
N THR A 233 6.37 5.04 6.29
CA THR A 233 6.74 5.87 7.45
C THR A 233 8.26 5.90 7.67
N ILE A 234 8.96 4.77 7.47
CA ILE A 234 10.43 4.73 7.49
C ILE A 234 11.01 5.67 6.43
N PHE A 235 10.57 5.56 5.18
CA PHE A 235 11.05 6.42 4.10
C PHE A 235 10.75 7.89 4.36
N TYR A 236 9.55 8.21 4.84
CA TYR A 236 9.21 9.58 5.21
C TYR A 236 10.19 10.13 6.26
N SER A 237 10.49 9.34 7.29
CA SER A 237 11.48 9.73 8.32
C SER A 237 12.88 9.94 7.76
N LEU A 238 13.36 9.06 6.87
CA LEU A 238 14.68 9.17 6.25
C LEU A 238 14.77 10.42 5.36
N GLU A 239 13.79 10.62 4.50
CA GLU A 239 13.78 11.68 3.49
C GLU A 239 13.55 13.08 4.06
N THR A 240 12.91 13.17 5.23
CA THR A 240 12.65 14.44 5.92
C THR A 240 13.55 14.65 7.14
N ASN A 241 14.40 13.68 7.47
CA ASN A 241 15.22 13.65 8.68
C ASN A 241 14.41 13.93 9.97
N THR A 242 13.20 13.36 10.05
CA THR A 242 12.29 13.52 11.19
C THR A 242 12.19 12.26 12.04
N SER A 243 11.83 12.43 13.31
CA SER A 243 11.78 11.33 14.30
C SER A 243 10.87 10.18 13.87
N LEU A 244 11.46 9.00 13.72
CA LEU A 244 10.78 7.75 13.41
C LEU A 244 9.65 7.46 14.41
N LYS A 245 9.95 7.54 15.70
CA LYS A 245 9.00 7.26 16.78
C LYS A 245 7.78 8.18 16.69
N GLU A 246 8.01 9.47 16.47
CA GLU A 246 6.93 10.44 16.37
C GLU A 246 6.09 10.24 15.11
N ASN A 247 6.74 9.89 13.99
CA ASN A 247 6.01 9.66 12.75
C ASN A 247 5.13 8.41 12.81
N PHE A 248 5.65 7.31 13.36
CA PHE A 248 4.85 6.11 13.60
C PHE A 248 3.67 6.39 14.53
N ARG A 249 3.89 7.14 15.62
CA ARG A 249 2.81 7.51 16.54
C ARG A 249 1.67 8.22 15.81
N LYS A 250 1.98 9.24 15.02
CA LYS A 250 0.99 10.01 14.26
C LYS A 250 0.24 9.16 13.21
N ASP A 251 0.95 8.32 12.46
CA ASP A 251 0.32 7.49 11.41
C ASP A 251 -0.49 6.31 11.99
N GLN A 252 -0.08 5.78 13.15
CA GLN A 252 -0.86 4.81 13.92
C GLN A 252 -2.13 5.44 14.51
N GLU A 253 -2.04 6.67 15.05
CA GLU A 253 -3.22 7.43 15.51
C GLU A 253 -4.21 7.66 14.37
N HIS A 254 -3.72 8.04 13.19
CA HIS A 254 -4.54 8.17 11.98
C HIS A 254 -5.21 6.84 11.60
N SER A 255 -4.49 5.72 11.65
CA SER A 255 -5.04 4.38 11.39
C SER A 255 -6.14 3.99 12.39
N ILE A 256 -6.01 4.37 13.66
CA ILE A 256 -7.06 4.20 14.68
C ILE A 256 -8.30 5.03 14.33
N GLN A 257 -8.13 6.27 13.85
CA GLN A 257 -9.27 7.10 13.41
C GLN A 257 -10.00 6.50 12.20
N LEU A 258 -9.27 5.93 11.22
CA LEU A 258 -9.90 5.22 10.10
C LEU A 258 -10.65 3.98 10.57
N THR A 259 -10.07 3.21 11.49
CA THR A 259 -10.73 2.04 12.09
C THR A 259 -12.03 2.44 12.78
N LYS A 260 -12.01 3.53 13.57
CA LYS A 260 -13.21 4.10 14.18
C LYS A 260 -14.31 4.37 13.14
N ARG A 261 -13.97 4.96 11.99
CA ARG A 261 -14.94 5.24 10.90
C ARG A 261 -15.56 3.96 10.33
N ILE A 262 -14.77 2.90 10.13
CA ILE A 262 -15.28 1.61 9.65
C ILE A 262 -16.23 0.99 10.67
N LEU A 263 -15.84 0.96 11.95
CA LEU A 263 -16.67 0.39 13.02
C LEU A 263 -17.95 1.20 13.27
N GLU A 264 -17.89 2.53 13.18
CA GLU A 264 -19.06 3.42 13.26
C GLU A 264 -20.01 3.20 12.07
N ARG A 265 -19.49 2.95 10.86
CA ARG A 265 -20.33 2.57 9.71
C ARG A 265 -20.94 1.18 9.89
N GLN A 266 -20.17 0.24 10.43
CA GLN A 266 -20.66 -1.11 10.73
C GLN A 266 -21.82 -1.05 11.72
N ASN A 267 -21.71 -0.19 12.75
CA ASN A 267 -22.73 0.08 13.75
C ASN A 267 -23.33 -1.20 14.36
N GLY A 268 -22.46 -2.17 14.70
CA GLY A 268 -22.85 -3.47 15.25
C GLY A 268 -23.52 -4.44 14.28
N LYS A 269 -23.77 -4.05 13.03
CA LYS A 269 -24.32 -4.93 11.99
C LYS A 269 -23.24 -5.80 11.35
N LYS A 270 -23.66 -6.81 10.59
CA LYS A 270 -22.72 -7.59 9.78
C LYS A 270 -22.03 -6.68 8.75
N TRP A 271 -20.70 -6.67 8.74
CA TRP A 271 -19.93 -5.90 7.78
C TRP A 271 -19.99 -6.54 6.39
N ASN A 272 -20.14 -5.71 5.35
CA ASN A 272 -20.08 -6.15 3.96
C ASN A 272 -19.44 -5.05 3.09
N GLU A 273 -18.71 -5.45 2.06
CA GLU A 273 -18.04 -4.57 1.11
C GLU A 273 -17.76 -5.30 -0.22
N LYS A 274 -17.39 -4.55 -1.26
CA LYS A 274 -16.92 -5.11 -2.55
C LYS A 274 -15.40 -5.18 -2.65
N THR A 275 -14.69 -4.74 -1.62
CA THR A 275 -13.23 -4.58 -1.62
C THR A 275 -12.65 -5.34 -0.44
N HIS A 276 -11.47 -4.95 0.03
CA HIS A 276 -10.83 -5.50 1.23
C HIS A 276 -10.56 -4.41 2.27
N SER A 277 -11.44 -3.40 2.34
CA SER A 277 -11.28 -2.24 3.23
C SER A 277 -11.22 -2.65 4.71
N TYR A 278 -11.90 -3.72 5.12
CA TYR A 278 -11.80 -4.22 6.49
C TYR A 278 -10.38 -4.72 6.81
N CYS A 279 -9.72 -5.38 5.84
CA CYS A 279 -8.32 -5.79 5.96
C CYS A 279 -7.37 -4.59 5.92
N TYR A 280 -7.54 -3.69 4.93
CA TYR A 280 -6.70 -2.49 4.77
C TYR A 280 -6.75 -1.53 5.95
N ILE A 281 -7.87 -1.49 6.67
CA ILE A 281 -8.09 -0.52 7.74
C ILE A 281 -8.09 -1.20 9.10
N VAL A 282 -9.03 -2.11 9.38
CA VAL A 282 -9.26 -2.62 10.74
C VAL A 282 -8.16 -3.60 11.14
N PHE A 283 -7.98 -4.68 10.37
CA PHE A 283 -6.96 -5.69 10.69
C PHE A 283 -5.56 -5.08 10.61
N LYS A 284 -5.30 -4.24 9.60
CA LYS A 284 -4.01 -3.57 9.45
C LYS A 284 -3.70 -2.72 10.67
N THR A 285 -4.67 -1.98 11.19
CA THR A 285 -4.44 -1.13 12.37
C THR A 285 -4.02 -1.96 13.58
N ILE A 286 -4.59 -3.16 13.77
CA ILE A 286 -4.20 -4.06 14.87
C ILE A 286 -2.74 -4.47 14.73
N LEU A 287 -2.32 -4.96 13.55
CA LEU A 287 -0.92 -5.34 13.32
C LEU A 287 0.01 -4.12 13.41
N TYR A 288 -0.39 -2.99 12.84
CA TYR A 288 0.45 -1.79 12.74
C TYR A 288 0.72 -1.14 14.09
N VAL A 289 -0.28 -1.05 14.98
CA VAL A 289 -0.12 -0.52 16.35
C VAL A 289 0.77 -1.43 17.19
N TYR A 290 0.67 -2.75 16.98
CA TYR A 290 1.40 -3.76 17.75
C TYR A 290 2.54 -4.39 16.95
N PHE A 291 3.11 -3.68 15.98
CA PHE A 291 3.98 -4.28 14.97
C PHE A 291 5.24 -4.94 15.55
N ASN A 292 5.86 -4.34 16.57
CA ASN A 292 7.00 -4.96 17.27
C ASN A 292 6.63 -6.28 17.97
N LEU A 293 5.40 -6.43 18.46
CA LEU A 293 4.94 -7.69 19.05
C LEU A 293 4.59 -8.70 17.95
N PHE A 294 3.99 -8.22 16.86
CA PHE A 294 3.69 -9.04 15.70
C PHE A 294 4.97 -9.66 15.09
N LEU A 295 6.06 -8.90 14.94
CA LEU A 295 7.34 -9.41 14.43
C LEU A 295 7.96 -10.55 15.28
N LYS A 296 7.56 -10.68 16.55
CA LYS A 296 8.02 -11.78 17.41
C LYS A 296 7.32 -13.10 17.09
N ILE A 297 6.07 -13.04 16.62
CA ILE A 297 5.30 -14.24 16.28
C ILE A 297 5.35 -14.55 14.79
N TYR A 298 5.68 -13.60 13.93
CA TYR A 298 5.59 -13.80 12.48
C TYR A 298 6.68 -14.76 11.97
N LYS A 299 6.24 -15.87 11.37
CA LYS A 299 7.07 -16.95 10.82
C LYS A 299 6.80 -17.17 9.33
N TYR A 300 6.18 -16.20 8.65
CA TYR A 300 5.84 -16.19 7.21
C TYR A 300 4.79 -17.23 6.76
N HIS A 301 4.64 -18.36 7.45
CA HIS A 301 3.67 -19.43 7.14
C HIS A 301 2.70 -19.78 8.28
N ASN A 302 2.39 -18.83 9.17
CA ASN A 302 1.72 -19.10 10.44
C ASN A 302 0.41 -18.29 10.64
N ASP A 303 -0.59 -18.52 9.78
CA ASP A 303 -1.84 -17.75 9.75
C ASP A 303 -2.72 -17.98 10.97
N THR A 304 -2.62 -19.13 11.62
CA THR A 304 -3.31 -19.37 12.89
C THR A 304 -2.83 -18.41 13.95
N GLU A 305 -1.52 -18.28 14.17
CA GLU A 305 -0.99 -17.35 15.17
C GLU A 305 -1.24 -15.88 14.78
N ILE A 306 -1.23 -15.56 13.49
CA ILE A 306 -1.59 -14.21 13.02
C ILE A 306 -3.07 -13.93 13.28
N THR A 307 -3.95 -14.90 13.03
CA THR A 307 -5.39 -14.81 13.32
C THR A 307 -5.63 -14.62 14.82
N ASP A 308 -4.97 -15.43 15.65
CA ASP A 308 -5.01 -15.34 17.11
C ASP A 308 -4.54 -13.98 17.59
N PHE A 309 -3.46 -13.45 17.01
CA PHE A 309 -2.95 -12.13 17.31
C PHE A 309 -3.97 -11.04 16.97
N ILE A 310 -4.56 -11.07 15.77
CA ILE A 310 -5.57 -10.09 15.34
C ILE A 310 -6.75 -10.10 16.31
N ILE A 311 -7.27 -11.28 16.65
CA ILE A 311 -8.40 -11.46 17.59
C ILE A 311 -8.03 -10.95 18.99
N LYS A 312 -6.88 -11.36 19.52
CA LYS A 312 -6.42 -11.01 20.87
C LYS A 312 -6.23 -9.50 21.04
N TYR A 313 -5.61 -8.84 20.08
CA TYR A 313 -5.27 -7.42 20.18
C TYR A 313 -6.38 -6.48 19.69
N SER A 314 -7.45 -6.99 19.05
CA SER A 314 -8.57 -6.17 18.59
C SER A 314 -9.26 -5.42 19.74
N HIS A 315 -9.41 -6.08 20.90
CA HIS A 315 -10.04 -5.47 22.07
C HIS A 315 -9.30 -4.22 22.56
N ASN A 316 -7.97 -4.20 22.46
CA ASN A 316 -7.19 -3.03 22.84
C ASN A 316 -7.36 -1.87 21.85
N ILE A 317 -7.54 -2.17 20.56
CA ILE A 317 -7.90 -1.15 19.57
C ILE A 317 -9.29 -0.58 19.87
N TYR A 318 -10.27 -1.41 20.21
CA TYR A 318 -11.60 -0.94 20.59
C TYR A 318 -11.57 -0.04 21.84
N LYS A 319 -10.79 -0.41 22.86
CA LYS A 319 -10.53 0.45 24.03
C LYS A 319 -9.94 1.80 23.64
N LYS A 320 -8.90 1.82 22.79
CA LYS A 320 -8.30 3.08 22.28
C LYS A 320 -9.33 3.94 21.55
N ILE A 321 -10.19 3.34 20.72
CA ILE A 321 -11.26 4.05 20.00
C ILE A 321 -12.30 4.65 20.94
N ASN A 322 -12.72 3.92 21.98
CA ASN A 322 -13.67 4.42 22.97
C ASN A 322 -13.09 5.61 23.73
N ASN A 323 -11.80 5.58 24.07
CA ASN A 323 -11.13 6.70 24.74
C ASN A 323 -11.08 7.98 23.86
N LEU A 324 -11.06 7.84 22.52
CA LEU A 324 -11.14 8.99 21.62
C LEU A 324 -12.50 9.71 21.67
N LYS A 325 -13.59 9.03 22.05
CA LYS A 325 -14.93 9.64 22.16
C LYS A 325 -15.01 10.64 23.32
N HIS A 326 -14.15 10.52 24.32
CA HIS A 326 -14.15 11.38 25.51
C HIS A 326 -13.33 12.66 25.34
N ILE A 327 -12.56 12.81 24.25
CA ILE A 327 -11.75 14.01 23.98
C ILE A 327 -12.60 15.02 23.19
N LYS A 328 -13.22 15.98 23.89
CA LYS A 328 -14.18 16.99 23.37
C LYS A 328 -13.62 18.04 22.40
N LYS A 329 -12.37 17.96 21.93
CA LYS A 329 -11.72 19.01 21.10
C LYS A 329 -10.84 18.45 19.98
N VAL A 330 -11.40 17.68 19.07
CA VAL A 330 -10.72 17.46 17.78
C VAL A 330 -11.42 18.34 16.74
N PRO A 331 -10.70 19.27 16.07
CA PRO A 331 -11.28 20.06 14.97
C PRO A 331 -11.95 19.11 13.97
N LYS A 332 -13.07 19.54 13.37
CA LYS A 332 -13.80 18.78 12.33
C LYS A 332 -12.87 18.47 11.13
N LEU A 333 -12.03 17.45 11.26
CA LEU A 333 -11.31 16.83 10.16
C LEU A 333 -12.39 16.33 9.20
N ASN A 334 -12.29 16.73 7.93
CA ASN A 334 -13.20 16.40 6.85
C ASN A 334 -13.71 14.95 6.99
N THR A 335 -14.97 14.81 7.40
CA THR A 335 -15.41 13.73 8.32
C THR A 335 -15.47 12.34 7.69
N ASN A 336 -15.43 12.25 6.37
CA ASN A 336 -15.63 11.01 5.61
C ASN A 336 -14.40 10.55 4.82
N GLY A 337 -13.24 11.19 4.95
CA GLY A 337 -12.04 10.82 4.19
C GLY A 337 -11.56 9.38 4.50
N LEU A 338 -10.97 8.72 3.50
CA LEU A 338 -10.40 7.37 3.61
C LEU A 338 -8.93 7.33 3.17
N LYS A 339 -8.22 8.47 3.22
CA LYS A 339 -6.76 8.52 3.06
C LYS A 339 -6.12 7.56 4.07
N GLN A 340 -5.27 6.63 3.62
CA GLN A 340 -4.81 5.49 4.43
C GLN A 340 -3.57 5.78 5.28
N THR A 341 -2.82 6.83 4.94
CA THR A 341 -1.63 7.29 5.67
C THR A 341 -1.59 8.82 5.75
N ILE A 342 -0.90 9.38 6.74
CA ILE A 342 -0.69 10.83 6.82
C ILE A 342 0.43 11.31 5.90
N TYR A 343 1.35 10.42 5.48
CA TYR A 343 2.57 10.74 4.73
C TYR A 343 2.46 10.49 3.23
#